data_AF-A0A927YTV5-F1
#
_entry.id   AF-A0A927YTV5-F1
#
_cell.length_a   1.000
_cell.length_b   1.000
_cell.length_c   1.000
_cell.angle_alpha   90.00
_cell.angle_beta   90.00
_cell.angle_gamma   90.00
#
_symmetry.space_group_name_H-M   'P 1'
#
loop_
_entity.id
_entity.type
_entity.pdbx_description
1 polymer ?
#
loop_
_entity_poly.entity_id
_entity_poly.type
_entity_poly.pdbx_seq_one_letter_code
_entity_poly.pdbx_strand_id
1 'polypeptide(L)'
;MENTVNTAPVGQLKTNKGLLKTILLSLITFGIYSLVVMSAVSNDINIVASRYDGKKTMHFCLLFFIIAPITLGIAGIVWYHKISNRIGNELKRRGITYGFSASDYWLWGVLGSLIIVGPFIYMHKMFKAVNKMNAHYNVNG
;
A
#
# COMPACT_ATOMS: atom_id res chain seq x y z
N MET A 1 11.50 29.18 -24.54
CA MET A 1 11.05 27.81 -24.86
C MET A 1 10.56 27.20 -23.56
N GLU A 2 9.25 27.14 -23.40
CA GLU A 2 8.58 26.64 -22.20
C GLU A 2 8.79 25.12 -22.15
N ASN A 3 9.56 24.63 -21.19
CA ASN A 3 9.73 23.19 -20.98
C ASN A 3 8.41 22.64 -20.45
N THR A 4 7.51 22.23 -21.35
CA THR A 4 6.33 21.44 -20.99
C THR A 4 6.82 20.08 -20.51
N VAL A 5 7.10 19.99 -19.20
CA VAL A 5 7.35 18.71 -18.54
C VAL A 5 6.14 17.83 -18.87
N ASN A 6 6.35 16.78 -19.65
CA ASN A 6 5.34 15.77 -19.92
C ASN A 6 4.82 15.26 -18.56
N THR A 7 3.65 15.72 -18.16
CA THR A 7 2.94 15.36 -16.93
C THR A 7 2.14 14.06 -17.10
N ALA A 8 2.34 13.34 -18.21
CA ALA A 8 1.78 12.02 -18.37
C ALA A 8 2.43 11.04 -17.36
N PRO A 9 1.65 10.26 -16.62
CA PRO A 9 2.18 9.32 -15.64
C PRO A 9 3.13 8.31 -16.29
N VAL A 10 4.20 7.94 -15.57
CA VAL A 10 5.29 7.02 -16.02
C VAL A 10 4.75 5.65 -16.46
N GLY A 11 3.52 5.33 -16.08
CA GLY A 11 2.70 4.23 -16.59
C GLY A 11 1.36 4.20 -15.85
N GLN A 12 0.37 3.51 -16.44
CA GLN A 12 -0.92 3.31 -15.78
C GLN A 12 -0.77 2.30 -14.63
N LEU A 13 -1.13 2.73 -13.42
CA LEU A 13 -1.12 1.90 -12.22
C LEU A 13 -2.37 1.01 -12.15
N LYS A 14 -2.24 -0.19 -11.57
CA LYS A 14 -3.36 -1.13 -11.42
C LYS A 14 -4.34 -0.65 -10.36
N THR A 15 -5.63 -0.64 -10.68
CA THR A 15 -6.73 -0.14 -9.81
C THR A 15 -7.69 -1.22 -9.33
N ASN A 16 -7.36 -2.50 -9.56
CA ASN A 16 -8.21 -3.65 -9.30
C ASN A 16 -7.64 -4.61 -8.24
N LYS A 17 -6.93 -4.07 -7.24
CA LYS A 17 -6.48 -4.88 -6.09
C LYS A 17 -7.70 -5.27 -5.26
N GLY A 18 -7.94 -6.57 -5.09
CA GLY A 18 -9.14 -7.08 -4.42
C GLY A 18 -8.80 -8.12 -3.37
N LEU A 19 -9.48 -8.05 -2.22
CA LEU A 19 -9.25 -8.96 -1.09
C LEU A 19 -9.43 -10.42 -1.47
N LEU A 20 -10.57 -10.74 -2.09
CA LEU A 20 -10.92 -12.12 -2.46
C LEU A 20 -9.92 -12.71 -3.45
N LYS A 21 -9.55 -11.95 -4.50
CA LYS A 21 -8.53 -12.35 -5.46
C LYS A 21 -7.20 -12.63 -4.76
N THR A 22 -6.80 -11.78 -3.82
CA THR A 22 -5.58 -11.99 -3.04
C THR A 22 -5.64 -13.25 -2.21
N ILE A 23 -6.72 -13.50 -1.48
CA ILE A 23 -6.85 -14.72 -0.66
C ILE A 23 -6.80 -15.99 -1.52
N LEU A 24 -7.61 -16.04 -2.59
CA LEU A 24 -7.70 -17.23 -3.44
C LEU A 24 -6.38 -17.55 -4.15
N LEU A 25 -5.73 -16.54 -4.76
CA LEU A 25 -4.44 -16.78 -5.41
C LEU A 25 -3.34 -17.06 -4.39
N SER A 26 -3.36 -16.43 -3.21
CA SER A 26 -2.39 -16.75 -2.17
C SER A 26 -2.53 -18.18 -1.67
N LEU A 27 -3.73 -18.74 -1.62
CA LEU A 27 -3.90 -20.15 -1.30
C LEU A 27 -3.28 -21.07 -2.35
N ILE A 28 -3.54 -20.81 -3.65
CA ILE A 28 -3.04 -21.63 -4.77
C ILE A 28 -1.51 -21.48 -4.94
N THR A 29 -0.97 -20.30 -4.62
CA THR A 29 0.47 -19.97 -4.76
C THR A 29 1.26 -20.15 -3.47
N PHE A 30 0.70 -20.81 -2.46
CA PHE A 30 1.34 -21.02 -1.15
C PHE A 30 1.88 -19.73 -0.51
N GLY A 31 1.10 -18.65 -0.59
CA GLY A 31 1.38 -17.35 0.01
C GLY A 31 2.19 -16.38 -0.85
N ILE A 32 2.75 -16.82 -1.97
CA ILE A 32 3.60 -15.99 -2.85
C ILE A 32 2.81 -14.79 -3.40
N TYR A 33 1.54 -14.97 -3.77
CA TYR A 33 0.75 -13.88 -4.33
C TYR A 33 0.55 -12.71 -3.35
N SER A 34 0.39 -12.98 -2.04
CA SER A 34 0.31 -11.93 -1.03
C SER A 34 1.57 -11.07 -1.01
N LEU A 35 2.76 -11.67 -1.13
CA LEU A 35 4.03 -10.95 -1.20
C LEU A 35 4.07 -10.03 -2.42
N VAL A 36 3.68 -10.55 -3.59
CA VAL A 36 3.64 -9.79 -4.85
C VAL A 36 2.69 -8.59 -4.76
N VAL A 37 1.48 -8.79 -4.21
CA VAL A 37 0.49 -7.70 -4.08
C VAL A 37 1.00 -6.62 -3.12
N MET A 38 1.59 -7.00 -1.98
CA MET A 38 2.14 -6.05 -1.02
C MET A 38 3.35 -5.29 -1.57
N SER A 39 4.21 -5.98 -2.32
CA SER A 39 5.29 -5.36 -3.08
C SER A 39 4.76 -4.35 -4.09
N ALA A 40 3.71 -4.70 -4.84
CA ALA A 40 3.06 -3.77 -5.75
C ALA A 40 2.48 -2.55 -5.02
N VAL A 41 1.85 -2.72 -3.85
CA VAL A 41 1.38 -1.57 -3.03
C VAL A 41 2.52 -0.64 -2.63
N SER A 42 3.67 -1.18 -2.22
CA SER A 42 4.85 -0.39 -1.87
C SER A 42 5.43 0.39 -3.07
N ASN A 43 5.37 -0.21 -4.26
CA ASN A 43 5.81 0.42 -5.49
C ASN A 43 4.83 1.51 -5.96
N ASP A 44 3.52 1.23 -5.90
CA ASP A 44 2.48 2.17 -6.30
C ASP A 44 2.56 3.46 -5.47
N ILE A 45 2.66 3.35 -4.13
CA ILE A 45 2.82 4.56 -3.29
C ILE A 45 4.14 5.29 -3.58
N ASN A 46 5.22 4.58 -3.92
CA ASN A 46 6.46 5.22 -4.33
C ASN A 46 6.29 6.01 -5.62
N ILE A 47 5.63 5.45 -6.63
CA ILE A 47 5.39 6.15 -7.90
C ILE A 47 4.52 7.39 -7.67
N VAL A 48 3.45 7.25 -6.89
CA VAL A 48 2.45 8.32 -6.70
C VAL A 48 2.96 9.44 -5.80
N ALA A 49 3.62 9.12 -4.69
CA ALA A 49 3.93 10.09 -3.63
C ALA A 49 5.37 10.59 -3.63
N SER A 50 6.36 9.84 -4.15
CA SER A 50 7.79 10.17 -3.92
C SER A 50 8.20 11.52 -4.51
N ARG A 51 7.54 12.00 -5.58
CA ARG A 51 7.78 13.33 -6.14
C ARG A 51 7.40 14.45 -5.18
N TYR A 52 6.46 14.21 -4.28
CA TYR A 52 5.85 15.22 -3.42
C TYR A 52 6.34 15.13 -1.98
N ASP A 53 6.56 13.92 -1.47
CA ASP A 53 6.98 13.72 -0.08
C ASP A 53 8.48 13.45 0.09
N GLY A 54 9.23 13.24 -1.00
CA GLY A 54 10.66 12.95 -0.99
C GLY A 54 11.03 11.64 -0.29
N LYS A 55 10.07 10.75 -0.01
CA LYS A 55 10.26 9.50 0.73
C LYS A 55 10.24 8.30 -0.20
N LYS A 56 10.87 7.20 0.21
CA LYS A 56 10.78 5.90 -0.45
C LYS A 56 10.40 4.82 0.55
N THR A 57 9.26 4.19 0.34
CA THR A 57 8.82 3.01 1.08
C THR A 57 9.65 1.82 0.63
N MET A 58 10.21 1.09 1.59
CA MET A 58 10.99 -0.12 1.33
C MET A 58 10.12 -1.19 0.66
N HIS A 59 10.70 -1.88 -0.31
CA HIS A 59 10.01 -2.96 -1.02
C HIS A 59 9.67 -4.12 -0.07
N PHE A 60 8.45 -4.66 -0.20
CA PHE A 60 7.93 -5.62 0.78
C PHE A 60 8.70 -6.94 0.82
N CYS A 61 9.18 -7.48 -0.31
CA CYS A 61 10.01 -8.70 -0.28
C CYS A 61 11.29 -8.53 0.54
N LEU A 62 11.97 -7.38 0.43
CA LEU A 62 13.20 -7.10 1.19
C LEU A 62 12.89 -7.05 2.69
N LEU A 63 11.79 -6.38 3.04
CA LEU A 63 11.30 -6.34 4.41
C LEU A 63 11.03 -7.76 4.94
N PHE A 64 10.27 -8.56 4.18
CA PHE A 64 9.78 -9.86 4.62
C PHE A 64 10.91 -10.89 4.79
N PHE A 65 11.83 -11.00 3.83
CA PHE A 65 12.86 -12.06 3.85
C PHE A 65 14.08 -11.72 4.71
N ILE A 66 14.44 -10.44 4.83
CA ILE A 66 15.71 -10.05 5.46
C ILE A 66 15.47 -9.27 6.73
N ILE A 67 14.74 -8.15 6.63
CA ILE A 67 14.67 -7.18 7.74
C ILE A 67 13.75 -7.68 8.86
N ALA A 68 12.62 -8.30 8.53
CA ALA A 68 11.68 -8.81 9.51
C ALA A 68 12.31 -9.91 10.39
N PRO A 69 13.02 -10.93 9.85
CA PRO A 69 13.73 -11.90 10.67
C PRO A 69 14.81 -11.27 11.58
N ILE A 70 15.62 -10.33 11.04
CA ILE A 70 16.69 -9.68 11.80
C ILE A 70 16.13 -8.84 12.97
N THR A 71 14.98 -8.21 12.77
CA THR A 71 14.35 -7.34 13.78
C THR A 71 13.27 -8.04 14.60
N LEU A 72 13.18 -9.37 14.51
CA LEU A 72 12.15 -10.18 15.19
C LEU A 72 10.72 -9.66 14.93
N GLY A 73 10.46 -9.19 13.71
CA GLY A 73 9.16 -8.69 13.26
C GLY A 73 8.89 -7.20 13.53
N ILE A 74 9.69 -6.53 14.35
CA ILE A 74 9.47 -5.10 14.72
C ILE A 74 9.49 -4.20 13.48
N ALA A 75 10.43 -4.43 12.55
CA ALA A 75 10.46 -3.65 11.32
C ALA A 75 9.19 -3.81 10.47
N GLY A 76 8.55 -4.99 10.52
CA GLY A 76 7.27 -5.23 9.86
C GLY A 76 6.17 -4.30 10.39
N ILE A 77 6.07 -4.19 11.72
CA ILE A 77 5.09 -3.32 12.39
C ILE A 77 5.33 -1.85 12.01
N VAL A 78 6.58 -1.40 12.10
CA VAL A 78 6.97 -0.02 11.73
C VAL A 78 6.67 0.25 10.26
N TRP A 79 6.92 -0.72 9.39
CA TRP A 79 6.64 -0.58 7.96
C TRP A 79 5.15 -0.41 7.68
N TYR A 80 4.30 -1.25 8.26
CA TYR A 80 2.85 -1.15 8.09
C TYR A 80 2.28 0.16 8.63
N HIS A 81 2.79 0.63 9.76
CA HIS A 81 2.46 1.96 10.28
C HIS A 81 2.83 3.06 9.27
N LYS A 82 4.09 3.07 8.80
CA LYS A 82 4.60 4.11 7.89
C LYS A 82 3.88 4.13 6.56
N ILE A 83 3.66 2.97 5.93
CA ILE A 83 2.97 2.90 4.64
C ILE A 83 1.51 3.33 4.76
N SER A 84 0.82 2.98 5.85
CA SER A 84 -0.57 3.37 6.06
C SER A 84 -0.74 4.88 6.19
N ASN A 85 0.11 5.52 7.00
CA ASN A 85 0.13 6.98 7.11
C ASN A 85 0.50 7.65 5.79
N ARG A 86 1.45 7.08 5.04
CA ARG A 86 1.87 7.64 3.76
C ARG A 86 0.74 7.61 2.72
N ILE A 87 0.04 6.48 2.60
CA ILE A 87 -1.12 6.36 1.72
C ILE A 87 -2.22 7.33 2.15
N GLY A 88 -2.51 7.43 3.45
CA GLY A 88 -3.49 8.36 4.01
C GLY A 88 -3.19 9.83 3.69
N ASN A 89 -1.93 10.23 3.88
CA ASN A 89 -1.48 11.59 3.56
C ASN A 89 -1.64 11.89 2.06
N GLU A 90 -1.35 10.92 1.20
CA GLU A 90 -1.50 11.11 -0.25
C GLU A 90 -2.96 11.19 -0.68
N LEU A 91 -3.86 10.39 -0.08
CA LEU A 91 -5.30 10.51 -0.29
C LEU A 91 -5.81 11.89 0.12
N LYS A 92 -5.39 12.39 1.29
CA LYS A 92 -5.76 13.73 1.79
C LYS A 92 -5.23 14.82 0.86
N ARG A 93 -3.97 14.71 0.41
CA ARG A 93 -3.35 15.66 -0.52
C ARG A 93 -4.09 15.74 -1.85
N ARG A 94 -4.59 14.60 -2.35
CA ARG A 94 -5.36 14.50 -3.59
C ARG A 94 -6.85 14.85 -3.43
N GLY A 95 -7.30 15.24 -2.23
CA GLY A 95 -8.72 15.53 -1.97
C GLY A 95 -9.65 14.32 -2.11
N ILE A 96 -9.12 13.10 -2.05
CA ILE A 96 -9.92 11.88 -2.21
C ILE A 96 -10.67 11.60 -0.91
N THR A 97 -12.00 11.57 -0.96
CA THR A 97 -12.87 11.27 0.20
C THR A 97 -12.77 9.79 0.60
N TYR A 98 -11.69 9.42 1.28
CA TYR A 98 -11.49 8.11 1.88
C TYR A 98 -10.50 8.19 3.05
N GLY A 99 -10.94 7.85 4.26
CA GLY A 99 -10.08 7.80 5.44
C GLY A 99 -9.30 6.50 5.50
N PHE A 100 -7.98 6.60 5.46
CA PHE A 100 -7.05 5.49 5.72
C PHE A 100 -5.80 6.03 6.41
N SER A 101 -5.36 5.42 7.51
CA SER A 101 -4.15 5.87 8.23
C SER A 101 -3.51 4.75 9.06
N ALA A 102 -2.44 5.04 9.79
CA ALA A 102 -1.87 4.10 10.75
C ALA A 102 -2.84 3.70 11.86
N SER A 103 -3.84 4.52 12.19
CA SER A 103 -4.88 4.13 13.15
C SER A 103 -5.66 2.91 12.66
N ASP A 104 -5.90 2.80 11.35
CA ASP A 104 -6.54 1.62 10.76
C ASP A 104 -5.66 0.39 10.84
N TYR A 105 -4.34 0.56 10.69
CA TYR A 105 -3.39 -0.53 10.90
C TYR A 105 -3.42 -1.03 12.35
N TRP A 106 -3.34 -0.14 13.33
CA TRP A 106 -3.38 -0.54 14.73
C TRP A 106 -4.73 -1.16 15.11
N LEU A 107 -5.85 -0.57 14.67
CA LEU A 107 -7.18 -1.07 14.99
C LEU A 107 -7.46 -2.41 14.33
N TRP A 108 -7.23 -2.53 13.02
CA TRP A 108 -7.65 -3.72 12.27
C TRP A 108 -6.52 -4.73 12.07
N GLY A 109 -5.29 -4.27 11.83
CA GLY A 109 -4.13 -5.14 11.64
C GLY A 109 -3.59 -5.73 12.94
N VAL A 110 -3.64 -4.97 14.05
CA VAL A 110 -3.10 -5.42 15.35
C VAL A 110 -4.23 -5.83 16.30
N LEU A 111 -5.07 -4.91 16.76
CA LEU A 111 -6.15 -5.23 17.71
C LEU A 111 -7.18 -6.19 17.10
N GLY A 112 -7.55 -5.97 15.84
CA GLY A 112 -8.48 -6.83 15.12
C GLY A 112 -7.93 -8.22 14.81
N SER A 113 -6.61 -8.46 14.95
CA SER A 113 -6.05 -9.80 14.80
C SER A 113 -6.54 -10.77 15.88
N LEU A 114 -6.94 -10.25 17.05
CA LEU A 114 -7.51 -11.03 18.16
C LEU A 114 -8.81 -11.76 17.78
N ILE A 115 -9.53 -11.26 16.78
CA ILE A 115 -10.78 -11.85 16.28
C ILE A 115 -10.62 -12.51 14.90
N ILE A 116 -9.39 -12.68 14.42
CA ILE A 116 -9.00 -13.25 13.11
C ILE A 116 -9.46 -12.44 11.88
N VAL A 117 -10.64 -11.82 11.92
CA VAL A 117 -11.26 -11.06 10.82
C VAL A 117 -10.58 -9.71 10.59
N GLY A 118 -9.97 -9.11 11.62
CA GLY A 118 -9.40 -7.77 11.56
C GLY A 118 -8.36 -7.56 10.44
N PRO A 119 -7.36 -8.43 10.28
CA PRO A 119 -6.37 -8.31 9.21
C PRO A 119 -6.98 -8.27 7.80
N PHE A 120 -8.10 -8.97 7.59
CA PHE A 120 -8.83 -8.93 6.32
C PHE A 120 -9.52 -7.59 6.09
N ILE A 121 -10.08 -7.00 7.15
CA ILE A 121 -10.66 -5.65 7.10
C ILE A 121 -9.57 -4.62 6.79
N TYR A 122 -8.43 -4.69 7.46
CA TYR A 122 -7.28 -3.83 7.17
C TYR A 122 -6.85 -3.94 5.69
N MET A 123 -6.68 -5.17 5.20
CA MET A 123 -6.26 -5.42 3.82
C MET A 123 -7.29 -4.88 2.80
N HIS A 124 -8.59 -5.05 3.08
CA HIS A 124 -9.65 -4.47 2.27
C HIS A 124 -9.56 -2.94 2.23
N LYS A 125 -9.39 -2.30 3.40
CA LYS A 125 -9.30 -0.83 3.47
C LYS A 125 -8.08 -0.29 2.73
N MET A 126 -6.94 -0.95 2.88
CA MET A 126 -5.70 -0.60 2.19
C MET A 126 -5.81 -0.76 0.68
N PHE A 127 -6.38 -1.87 0.18
CA PHE A 127 -6.57 -2.06 -1.27
C PHE A 127 -7.50 -1.01 -1.86
N LYS A 128 -8.59 -0.67 -1.16
CA LYS A 128 -9.50 0.39 -1.60
C LYS A 128 -8.81 1.76 -1.63
N ALA A 129 -7.99 2.08 -0.63
CA ALA A 129 -7.18 3.29 -0.61
C ALA A 129 -6.23 3.36 -1.81
N VAL A 130 -5.44 2.30 -2.03
CA VAL A 130 -4.46 2.25 -3.12
C VAL A 130 -5.14 2.27 -4.49
N ASN A 131 -6.26 1.57 -4.67
CA ASN A 131 -7.00 1.60 -5.94
C ASN A 131 -7.53 3.01 -6.25
N LYS A 132 -8.10 3.71 -5.26
CA LYS A 132 -8.56 5.10 -5.43
C LYS A 132 -7.42 6.04 -5.76
N MET A 133 -6.30 5.91 -5.04
CA MET A 133 -5.08 6.68 -5.26
C MET A 133 -4.53 6.44 -6.67
N ASN A 134 -4.40 5.19 -7.09
CA ASN A 134 -3.93 4.80 -8.41
C ASN A 134 -4.88 5.29 -9.52
N ALA A 135 -6.19 5.20 -9.31
CA ALA A 135 -7.18 5.71 -10.27
C ALA A 135 -7.06 7.22 -10.46
N HIS A 136 -6.86 7.96 -9.37
CA HIS A 136 -6.62 9.40 -9.45
C HIS A 136 -5.27 9.70 -10.13
N TYR A 137 -4.21 8.94 -9.83
CA TYR A 137 -2.90 9.12 -10.48
C TYR A 137 -2.97 8.88 -11.98
N ASN A 138 -3.70 7.85 -12.40
CA ASN A 138 -3.88 7.49 -13.80
C ASN A 138 -4.55 8.59 -14.65
N VAL A 139 -5.38 9.44 -14.02
CA VAL A 139 -6.08 10.55 -14.66
C VAL A 139 -5.30 11.86 -14.53
N ASN A 140 -4.71 12.13 -13.36
CA ASN A 140 -4.21 13.47 -12.99
C ASN A 140 -2.69 13.57 -12.81
N GLY A 141 -1.95 12.45 -12.83
CA GLY A 141 -0.53 12.39 -12.46
C GLY A 141 -0.31 12.57 -10.96
#